data_AF-U6M558-F1
#
_entry.id   AF-U6M558-F1
#
_cell.length_a   1.000
_cell.length_b   1.000
_cell.length_c   1.000
_cell.angle_alpha   90.00
_cell.angle_beta   90.00
_cell.angle_gamma   90.00
#
_symmetry.space_group_name_H-M   'P 1'
#
loop_
_entity.id
_entity.type
_entity.pdbx_description
1 polymer ?
#
loop_
_entity_poly.entity_id
_entity_poly.type
_entity_poly.pdbx_seq_one_letter_code
_entity_poly.pdbx_strand_id
1 'polypeptide(L)'
;MAAIGMPPHILALFAARKPLDPFPAFKSKHPRRYIGLSDYVKKFELTPPPAPIPFESPRQRKQRIKRTKLLQHLQQQQQLVELYKPLQDKNIQGDPFCTLFIGKLSYDTTEKKLKREFEVYGQIKRIKIITNKEGKSRGYAFIEYFNDKDMKEAYKKGDGTKIDNKRILVDVERARTVPGWLPRRLGGGRGPPRGAGKNQPDLSTLVAQINNPNNNNNNNNNINKDKERDKEKDREREKERDRDRDRDRERERERDRDRDRDRHRDRDRGGDRGDRRRRSRSRSREKRRDDRDRDRRR
;
A
#
# COMPACT_ATOMS: atom_id res chain seq x y z
N MET A 1 30.72 -39.80 45.79
CA MET A 1 30.40 -39.56 47.21
C MET A 1 29.92 -40.87 47.78
N ALA A 2 30.69 -41.47 48.69
CA ALA A 2 30.29 -42.73 49.31
C ALA A 2 29.30 -42.41 50.43
N ALA A 3 28.10 -43.00 50.38
CA ALA A 3 27.04 -42.80 51.37
C ALA A 3 27.30 -43.59 52.67
N ILE A 4 28.57 -43.70 53.08
CA ILE A 4 28.97 -44.50 54.23
C ILE A 4 28.57 -43.73 55.50
N GLY A 5 27.70 -44.33 56.31
CA GLY A 5 27.24 -43.77 57.60
C GLY A 5 25.82 -43.18 57.61
N MET A 6 25.06 -43.23 56.51
CA MET A 6 23.66 -42.78 56.53
C MET A 6 22.70 -43.90 57.00
N PRO A 7 21.60 -43.55 57.70
CA PRO A 7 20.55 -44.51 58.04
C PRO A 7 20.02 -45.27 56.83
N PRO A 8 19.61 -46.55 56.99
CA PRO A 8 19.25 -47.43 55.87
C PRO A 8 18.08 -46.92 55.03
N HIS A 9 17.14 -46.17 55.63
CA HIS A 9 16.03 -45.56 54.92
C HIS A 9 16.46 -44.45 53.94
N ILE A 10 17.56 -43.75 54.23
CA ILE A 10 18.13 -42.71 53.34
C ILE A 10 18.95 -43.37 52.22
N LEU A 11 19.68 -44.44 52.53
CA LEU A 11 20.46 -45.20 51.53
C LEU A 11 19.60 -45.77 50.39
N ALA A 12 18.38 -46.20 50.71
CA ALA A 12 17.44 -46.71 49.71
C ALA A 12 17.08 -45.69 48.61
N LEU A 13 17.09 -44.39 48.94
CA LEU A 13 16.81 -43.32 47.97
C LEU A 13 17.93 -43.17 46.92
N PHE A 14 19.15 -43.59 47.24
CA PHE A 14 20.32 -43.51 46.37
C PHE A 14 20.61 -44.82 45.63
N ALA A 15 19.68 -45.79 45.66
CA ALA A 15 19.79 -46.98 44.84
C ALA A 15 19.86 -46.59 43.36
N ALA A 16 20.91 -47.06 42.68
CA ALA A 16 21.08 -46.81 41.26
C ALA A 16 19.89 -47.37 40.47
N ARG A 17 19.46 -46.66 39.42
CA ARG A 17 18.47 -47.18 38.47
C ARG A 17 19.08 -48.38 37.73
N LYS A 18 18.22 -49.25 37.18
CA LYS A 18 18.66 -50.32 36.28
C LYS A 18 19.55 -49.73 35.17
N PRO A 19 20.63 -50.41 34.77
CA PRO A 19 21.49 -49.93 33.70
C PRO A 19 20.66 -49.74 32.43
N LEU A 20 21.02 -48.73 31.64
CA LEU A 20 20.37 -48.49 30.36
C LEU A 20 20.68 -49.63 29.39
N ASP A 21 19.69 -50.02 28.59
CA ASP A 21 19.92 -50.96 27.50
C ASP A 21 20.93 -50.37 26.51
N PRO A 22 21.93 -51.15 26.04
CA PRO A 22 22.94 -50.65 25.12
C PRO A 22 22.31 -50.27 23.78
N PHE A 23 22.33 -48.98 23.45
CA PHE A 23 21.94 -48.49 22.13
C PHE A 23 23.10 -48.65 21.13
N PRO A 24 22.84 -49.14 19.91
CA PRO A 24 23.88 -49.24 18.89
C PRO A 24 24.41 -47.85 18.51
N ALA A 25 25.73 -47.72 18.37
CA ALA A 25 26.35 -46.48 17.96
C ALA A 25 25.87 -46.05 16.56
N PHE A 26 25.57 -44.76 16.38
CA PHE A 26 25.25 -44.19 15.07
C PHE A 26 26.46 -44.32 14.14
N LYS A 27 26.32 -45.07 13.03
CA LYS A 27 27.34 -45.14 11.98
C LYS A 27 27.24 -43.90 11.09
N SER A 28 28.27 -43.05 11.07
CA SER A 28 28.36 -41.94 10.12
C SER A 28 28.41 -42.48 8.68
N LYS A 29 27.59 -41.92 7.78
CA LYS A 29 27.66 -42.26 6.35
C LYS A 29 28.86 -41.54 5.73
N HIS A 30 29.68 -42.27 4.98
CA HIS A 30 30.75 -41.63 4.21
C HIS A 30 30.16 -40.66 3.16
N PRO A 31 30.74 -39.46 2.98
CA PRO A 31 30.30 -38.54 1.96
C PRO A 31 30.46 -39.16 0.57
N ARG A 32 29.53 -38.85 -0.34
CA ARG A 32 29.68 -39.23 -1.75
C ARG A 32 30.90 -38.51 -2.34
N ARG A 33 31.66 -39.21 -3.19
CA ARG A 33 32.80 -38.62 -3.90
C ARG A 33 32.30 -37.57 -4.90
N TYR A 34 33.03 -36.48 -5.05
CA TYR A 34 32.76 -35.48 -6.08
C TYR A 34 32.90 -36.11 -7.48
N ILE A 35 32.02 -35.70 -8.39
CA ILE A 35 32.00 -36.12 -9.79
C ILE A 35 32.45 -34.93 -10.65
N GLY A 36 33.16 -35.19 -11.75
CA GLY A 36 33.62 -34.15 -12.69
C GLY A 36 32.52 -33.67 -13.63
N LEU A 37 32.71 -32.47 -14.22
CA LEU A 37 31.79 -31.95 -15.24
C LEU A 37 31.80 -32.77 -16.55
N SER A 38 32.85 -33.56 -16.79
CA SER A 38 33.00 -34.45 -17.96
C SER A 38 31.82 -35.42 -18.11
N ASP A 39 31.26 -35.88 -17.01
CA ASP A 39 30.19 -36.88 -16.99
C ASP A 39 28.87 -36.30 -17.51
N TYR A 40 28.78 -34.97 -17.63
CA TYR A 40 27.62 -34.24 -18.12
C TYR A 40 27.73 -33.84 -19.58
N VAL A 41 28.84 -34.12 -20.27
CA VAL A 41 29.04 -33.77 -21.69
C VAL A 41 27.93 -34.36 -22.58
N LYS A 42 27.49 -35.59 -22.26
CA LYS A 42 26.39 -36.27 -22.98
C LYS A 42 25.01 -35.60 -22.81
N LYS A 43 24.88 -34.68 -21.86
CA LYS A 43 23.61 -33.96 -21.58
C LYS A 43 23.51 -32.61 -22.28
N PHE A 44 24.56 -32.16 -22.96
CA PHE A 44 24.51 -30.92 -23.73
C PHE A 44 23.79 -31.17 -25.05
N GLU A 45 22.80 -30.32 -25.34
CA GLU A 45 22.14 -30.30 -26.64
C GLU A 45 23.11 -29.78 -27.71
N LEU A 46 23.13 -30.42 -28.88
CA LEU A 46 23.92 -29.99 -30.04
C LEU A 46 23.15 -29.03 -30.96
N THR A 47 21.87 -28.79 -30.65
CA THR A 47 21.03 -27.85 -31.40
C THR A 47 21.43 -26.41 -31.10
N PRO A 48 21.27 -25.49 -32.07
CA PRO A 48 21.49 -24.07 -31.80
C PRO A 48 20.59 -23.62 -30.64
N PRO A 49 21.09 -22.79 -29.72
CA PRO A 49 20.33 -22.37 -28.56
C PRO A 49 19.07 -21.62 -29.01
N PRO A 50 17.94 -21.75 -28.29
CA PRO A 50 16.76 -20.96 -28.58
C PRO A 50 17.12 -19.47 -28.48
N ALA A 51 16.46 -18.64 -29.30
CA ALA A 51 16.67 -17.21 -29.28
C ALA A 51 16.52 -16.66 -27.84
N PRO A 52 17.43 -15.78 -27.38
CA PRO A 52 17.38 -15.27 -26.02
C PRO A 52 16.07 -14.50 -25.80
N ILE A 53 15.37 -14.83 -24.72
CA ILE A 53 14.17 -14.09 -24.31
C ILE A 53 14.60 -12.66 -23.98
N PRO A 54 13.98 -11.62 -24.58
CA PRO A 54 14.35 -10.24 -24.31
C PRO A 54 14.15 -9.93 -22.82
N PHE A 55 15.23 -9.52 -22.16
CA PHE A 55 15.20 -9.14 -20.74
C PHE A 55 14.58 -7.75 -20.59
N GLU A 56 13.43 -7.68 -19.91
CA GLU A 56 12.76 -6.41 -19.61
C GLU A 56 13.41 -5.74 -18.39
N SER A 57 13.96 -4.53 -18.56
CA SER A 57 14.47 -3.76 -17.43
C SER A 57 13.34 -3.43 -16.43
N PRO A 58 13.63 -3.24 -15.12
CA PRO A 58 12.60 -2.87 -14.15
C PRO A 58 11.78 -1.63 -14.53
N ARG A 59 12.38 -0.67 -15.24
CA ARG A 59 11.71 0.53 -15.75
C ARG A 59 10.72 0.20 -16.87
N GLN A 60 11.13 -0.60 -17.85
CA GLN A 60 10.26 -1.07 -18.94
C GLN A 60 9.10 -1.88 -18.38
N ARG A 61 9.35 -2.79 -17.42
CA ARG A 61 8.31 -3.59 -16.75
C ARG A 61 7.26 -2.71 -16.08
N LYS A 62 7.68 -1.66 -15.40
CA LYS A 62 6.78 -0.70 -14.77
C LYS A 62 5.96 0.08 -15.80
N GLN A 63 6.57 0.50 -16.91
CA GLN A 63 5.88 1.19 -18.01
C GLN A 63 4.87 0.27 -18.69
N ARG A 64 5.23 -0.98 -18.98
CA ARG A 64 4.34 -1.99 -19.55
C ARG A 64 3.14 -2.25 -18.65
N ILE A 65 3.35 -2.50 -17.35
CA ILE A 65 2.26 -2.68 -16.38
C ILE A 65 1.36 -1.44 -16.31
N LYS A 66 1.93 -0.23 -16.35
CA LYS A 66 1.14 1.01 -16.36
C LYS A 66 0.30 1.12 -17.64
N ARG A 67 0.89 0.84 -18.81
CA ARG A 67 0.22 0.85 -20.11
C ARG A 67 -0.91 -0.16 -20.17
N THR A 68 -0.66 -1.42 -19.76
CA THR A 68 -1.68 -2.48 -19.77
C THR A 68 -2.84 -2.14 -18.86
N LYS A 69 -2.57 -1.65 -17.63
CA LYS A 69 -3.63 -1.19 -16.72
C LYS A 69 -4.44 -0.05 -17.30
N LEU A 70 -3.80 0.91 -17.98
CA LEU A 70 -4.52 2.01 -18.60
C LEU A 70 -5.42 1.52 -19.75
N LEU A 71 -4.90 0.68 -20.64
CA LEU A 71 -5.67 0.12 -21.74
C LEU A 71 -6.87 -0.70 -21.23
N GLN A 72 -6.65 -1.55 -20.23
CA GLN A 72 -7.72 -2.30 -19.58
C GLN A 72 -8.78 -1.36 -18.97
N HIS A 73 -8.35 -0.30 -18.29
CA HIS A 73 -9.27 0.69 -17.73
C HIS A 73 -10.09 1.40 -18.81
N LEU A 74 -9.47 1.80 -19.93
CA LEU A 74 -10.14 2.46 -21.05
C LEU A 74 -11.16 1.54 -21.71
N GLN A 75 -10.81 0.28 -21.92
CA GLN A 75 -11.73 -0.73 -22.46
C GLN A 75 -12.93 -0.92 -21.55
N GLN A 76 -12.71 -1.05 -20.23
CA GLN A 76 -13.79 -1.12 -19.24
C GLN A 76 -14.66 0.15 -19.26
N GLN A 77 -14.05 1.33 -19.36
CA GLN A 77 -14.80 2.58 -19.45
C GLN A 77 -15.67 2.64 -20.71
N GLN A 78 -15.16 2.22 -21.87
CA GLN A 78 -15.92 2.16 -23.11
C GLN A 78 -17.16 1.27 -22.97
N GLN A 79 -16.99 0.06 -22.42
CA GLN A 79 -18.12 -0.85 -22.16
C GLN A 79 -19.14 -0.23 -21.20
N LEU A 80 -18.69 0.43 -20.14
CA LEU A 80 -19.60 1.08 -19.18
C LEU A 80 -20.33 2.30 -19.77
N VAL A 81 -19.71 3.02 -20.71
CA VAL A 81 -20.34 4.12 -21.44
C VAL A 81 -21.41 3.60 -22.39
N GLU A 82 -21.13 2.52 -23.11
CA GLU A 82 -22.10 1.89 -24.02
C GLU A 82 -23.35 1.40 -23.29
N LEU A 83 -23.18 0.88 -22.07
CA LEU A 83 -24.28 0.44 -21.21
C LEU A 83 -25.04 1.61 -20.54
N TYR A 84 -24.50 2.83 -20.54
CA TYR A 84 -25.10 3.97 -19.84
C TYR A 84 -26.19 4.64 -20.67
N LYS A 85 -27.45 4.28 -20.39
CA LYS A 85 -28.64 4.84 -21.05
C LYS A 85 -29.59 5.48 -20.02
N PRO A 86 -29.37 6.75 -19.62
CA PRO A 86 -30.12 7.39 -18.54
C PRO A 86 -31.62 7.53 -18.82
N LEU A 87 -32.04 7.53 -20.09
CA LEU A 87 -33.45 7.59 -20.48
C LEU A 87 -34.20 6.27 -20.21
N GLN A 88 -33.50 5.15 -20.09
CA GLN A 88 -34.09 3.81 -19.88
C GLN A 88 -34.05 3.36 -18.41
N ASP A 89 -33.40 4.14 -17.53
CA ASP A 89 -33.18 3.78 -16.14
C ASP A 89 -34.47 3.93 -15.30
N LYS A 90 -35.04 2.83 -14.81
CA LYS A 90 -36.27 2.81 -13.98
C LYS A 90 -36.18 3.63 -12.68
N ASN A 91 -34.96 3.83 -12.18
CA ASN A 91 -34.68 4.60 -10.97
C ASN A 91 -34.80 6.11 -11.20
N ILE A 92 -34.70 6.55 -12.44
CA ILE A 92 -34.81 7.95 -12.86
C ILE A 92 -36.22 8.11 -13.43
N GLN A 93 -36.96 9.08 -12.93
CA GLN A 93 -38.37 9.25 -13.26
C GLN A 93 -38.68 10.75 -13.31
N GLY A 94 -39.85 11.12 -13.82
CA GLY A 94 -40.28 12.53 -13.85
C GLY A 94 -39.63 13.34 -14.95
N ASP A 95 -39.98 14.62 -15.02
CA ASP A 95 -39.50 15.53 -16.07
C ASP A 95 -38.06 16.00 -15.77
N PRO A 96 -37.08 15.74 -16.65
CA PRO A 96 -35.71 16.20 -16.47
C PRO A 96 -35.56 17.73 -16.44
N PHE A 97 -36.45 18.49 -17.08
CA PHE A 97 -36.41 19.95 -17.06
C PHE A 97 -36.96 20.54 -15.76
N CYS A 98 -37.80 19.81 -15.03
CA CYS A 98 -38.27 20.21 -13.70
C CYS A 98 -37.41 19.61 -12.57
N THR A 99 -36.29 18.95 -12.89
CA THR A 99 -35.45 18.25 -11.90
C THR A 99 -34.15 19.00 -11.60
N LEU A 100 -33.96 19.34 -10.33
CA LEU A 100 -32.77 19.96 -9.77
C LEU A 100 -31.82 18.91 -9.19
N PHE A 101 -30.52 19.05 -9.49
CA PHE A 101 -29.45 18.27 -8.87
C PHE A 101 -28.82 19.04 -7.72
N ILE A 102 -28.70 18.39 -6.56
CA ILE A 102 -28.01 18.94 -5.38
C ILE A 102 -26.82 18.04 -5.06
N GLY A 103 -25.62 18.58 -5.11
CA GLY A 103 -24.37 17.94 -4.73
C GLY A 103 -23.75 18.53 -3.47
N LYS A 104 -22.68 17.88 -2.97
CA LYS A 104 -21.94 18.29 -1.75
C LYS A 104 -22.81 18.36 -0.48
N LEU A 105 -23.89 17.58 -0.44
CA LEU A 105 -24.75 17.48 0.73
C LEU A 105 -24.02 16.81 1.91
N SER A 106 -24.40 17.13 3.15
CA SER A 106 -23.94 16.34 4.29
C SER A 106 -24.54 14.93 4.24
N TYR A 107 -23.82 13.97 4.82
CA TYR A 107 -24.26 12.57 4.83
C TYR A 107 -25.45 12.36 5.78
N ASP A 108 -25.57 13.23 6.79
CA ASP A 108 -26.62 13.19 7.83
C ASP A 108 -27.88 13.99 7.44
N THR A 109 -27.84 14.68 6.29
CA THR A 109 -28.98 15.49 5.85
C THR A 109 -30.13 14.58 5.42
N THR A 110 -31.30 14.79 6.01
CA THR A 110 -32.52 14.03 5.72
C THR A 110 -33.36 14.69 4.65
N GLU A 111 -34.24 13.90 4.03
CA GLU A 111 -35.18 14.39 3.01
C GLU A 111 -36.09 15.52 3.55
N LYS A 112 -36.52 15.42 4.81
CA LYS A 112 -37.34 16.46 5.47
C LYS A 112 -36.61 17.80 5.57
N LYS A 113 -35.32 17.79 5.89
CA LYS A 113 -34.50 19.01 5.92
C LYS A 113 -34.36 19.62 4.53
N LEU A 114 -34.03 18.78 3.53
CA LEU A 114 -33.97 19.25 2.14
C LEU A 114 -35.30 19.86 1.68
N LYS A 115 -36.43 19.22 2.00
CA LYS A 115 -37.75 19.75 1.69
C LYS A 115 -37.93 21.15 2.27
N ARG A 116 -37.69 21.32 3.58
CA ARG A 116 -37.84 22.61 4.27
C ARG A 116 -37.02 23.74 3.64
N GLU A 117 -35.78 23.47 3.24
CA GLU A 117 -34.89 24.48 2.66
C GLU A 117 -35.26 24.82 1.22
N PHE A 118 -35.70 23.84 0.43
CA PHE A 118 -35.94 24.00 -1.01
C PHE A 118 -37.40 24.28 -1.39
N GLU A 119 -38.34 24.12 -0.45
CA GLU A 119 -39.76 24.48 -0.62
C GLU A 119 -39.98 25.99 -0.72
N VAL A 120 -39.01 26.80 -0.26
CA VAL A 120 -39.01 28.27 -0.39
C VAL A 120 -39.04 28.74 -1.84
N TYR A 121 -38.49 27.95 -2.77
CA TYR A 121 -38.42 28.31 -4.19
C TYR A 121 -39.64 27.87 -4.98
N GLY A 122 -40.45 26.94 -4.45
CA GLY A 122 -41.65 26.44 -5.12
C GLY A 122 -42.08 25.07 -4.65
N GLN A 123 -43.17 24.58 -5.23
CA GLN A 123 -43.80 23.35 -4.80
C GLN A 123 -42.99 22.13 -5.28
N ILE A 124 -42.57 21.30 -4.33
CA ILE A 124 -41.78 20.10 -4.60
C ILE A 124 -42.73 18.91 -4.86
N LYS A 125 -42.51 18.22 -5.97
CA LYS A 125 -43.25 17.02 -6.36
C LYS A 125 -42.60 15.75 -5.79
N ARG A 126 -41.26 15.66 -5.85
CA ARG A 126 -40.54 14.50 -5.33
C ARG A 126 -39.11 14.83 -4.95
N ILE A 127 -38.61 14.23 -3.89
CA ILE A 127 -37.19 14.28 -3.49
C ILE A 127 -36.63 12.86 -3.52
N LYS A 128 -35.42 12.69 -4.06
CA LYS A 128 -34.69 11.42 -4.04
C LYS A 128 -33.25 11.64 -3.65
N ILE A 129 -32.91 11.26 -2.42
CA ILE A 129 -31.51 11.16 -1.97
C ILE A 129 -30.92 9.86 -2.50
N ILE A 130 -29.75 9.94 -3.14
CA ILE A 130 -29.08 8.75 -3.67
C ILE A 130 -28.18 8.14 -2.60
N THR A 131 -28.40 6.86 -2.34
CA THR A 131 -27.65 6.05 -1.38
C THR A 131 -26.82 4.99 -2.09
N ASN A 132 -25.79 4.49 -1.40
CA ASN A 132 -25.04 3.29 -1.81
C ASN A 132 -25.87 2.03 -1.53
N LYS A 133 -25.38 0.87 -2.00
CA LYS A 133 -25.96 -0.45 -1.70
C LYS A 133 -26.06 -0.73 -0.18
N GLU A 134 -25.17 -0.14 0.62
CA GLU A 134 -25.16 -0.21 2.09
C GLU A 134 -26.17 0.76 2.75
N GLY A 135 -26.98 1.49 1.99
CA GLY A 135 -27.93 2.48 2.52
C GLY A 135 -27.33 3.83 2.91
N LYS A 136 -26.00 3.97 2.93
CA LYS A 136 -25.32 5.25 3.23
C LYS A 136 -25.54 6.28 2.11
N SER A 137 -25.86 7.51 2.49
CA SER A 137 -26.02 8.65 1.56
C SER A 137 -24.75 8.89 0.74
N ARG A 138 -24.88 9.12 -0.57
CA ARG A 138 -23.73 9.52 -1.43
C ARG A 138 -23.41 11.01 -1.37
N GLY A 139 -24.23 11.79 -0.64
CA GLY A 139 -24.08 13.24 -0.50
C GLY A 139 -24.56 14.02 -1.72
N TYR A 140 -25.55 13.48 -2.44
CA TYR A 140 -26.27 14.19 -3.49
C TYR A 140 -27.72 13.70 -3.59
N ALA A 141 -28.60 14.57 -4.10
CA ALA A 141 -30.02 14.33 -4.24
C ALA A 141 -30.57 14.95 -5.53
N PHE A 142 -31.74 14.48 -5.93
CA PHE A 142 -32.54 15.05 -7.02
C PHE A 142 -33.88 15.55 -6.46
N ILE A 143 -34.29 16.76 -6.83
CA ILE A 143 -35.56 17.36 -6.45
C ILE A 143 -36.34 17.66 -7.73
N GLU A 144 -37.50 17.04 -7.89
CA GLU A 144 -38.45 17.33 -8.96
C GLU A 144 -39.47 18.36 -8.45
N TYR A 145 -39.58 19.49 -9.13
CA TYR A 145 -40.60 20.50 -8.90
C TYR A 145 -41.84 20.26 -9.76
N PHE A 146 -42.96 20.88 -9.42
CA PHE A 146 -44.13 20.90 -10.30
C PHE A 146 -43.94 21.79 -11.52
N ASN A 147 -43.23 22.92 -11.37
CA ASN A 147 -42.99 23.88 -12.44
C ASN A 147 -41.49 24.02 -12.75
N ASP A 148 -41.14 24.18 -14.02
CA ASP A 148 -39.77 24.48 -14.49
C ASP A 148 -39.29 25.88 -14.01
N LYS A 149 -40.21 26.84 -13.85
CA LYS A 149 -39.87 28.18 -13.33
C LYS A 149 -39.27 28.11 -11.92
N ASP A 150 -39.89 27.32 -11.05
CA ASP A 150 -39.47 27.13 -9.66
C ASP A 150 -38.11 26.43 -9.59
N MET A 151 -37.88 25.42 -10.44
CA MET A 151 -36.58 24.75 -10.59
C MET A 151 -35.50 25.76 -11.01
N LYS A 152 -35.77 26.61 -12.01
CA LYS A 152 -34.83 27.64 -12.48
C LYS A 152 -34.54 28.69 -11.42
N GLU A 153 -35.51 29.05 -10.60
CA GLU A 153 -35.31 29.95 -9.46
C GLU A 153 -34.43 29.32 -8.39
N ALA A 154 -34.69 28.07 -8.03
CA ALA A 154 -33.87 27.29 -7.11
C ALA A 154 -32.43 27.12 -7.63
N TYR A 155 -32.24 26.94 -8.95
CA TYR A 155 -30.92 26.88 -9.56
C TYR A 155 -30.13 28.19 -9.41
N LYS A 156 -30.79 29.34 -9.58
CA LYS A 156 -30.15 30.66 -9.48
C LYS A 156 -29.83 31.06 -8.04
N LYS A 157 -30.74 30.79 -7.09
CA LYS A 157 -30.66 31.29 -5.71
C LYS A 157 -30.16 30.24 -4.71
N GLY A 158 -30.32 28.95 -5.02
CA GLY A 158 -30.01 27.85 -4.11
C GLY A 158 -28.55 27.41 -4.10
N ASP A 159 -27.75 27.80 -5.11
CA ASP A 159 -26.33 27.41 -5.16
C ASP A 159 -25.53 28.05 -4.01
N GLY A 160 -24.69 27.25 -3.36
CA GLY A 160 -23.84 27.70 -2.26
C GLY A 160 -24.55 27.90 -0.91
N THR A 161 -25.85 27.62 -0.80
CA THR A 161 -26.57 27.61 0.48
C THR A 161 -25.95 26.63 1.48
N LYS A 162 -25.99 26.97 2.77
CA LYS A 162 -25.30 26.21 3.82
C LYS A 162 -26.30 25.34 4.58
N ILE A 163 -26.24 24.03 4.37
CA ILE A 163 -27.07 23.03 5.05
C ILE A 163 -26.16 22.14 5.90
N ASP A 164 -26.50 21.95 7.18
CA ASP A 164 -25.72 21.14 8.14
C ASP A 164 -24.21 21.49 8.10
N ASN A 165 -23.92 22.79 8.10
CA ASN A 165 -22.58 23.37 8.01
C ASN A 165 -21.78 23.13 6.71
N LYS A 166 -22.39 22.57 5.67
CA LYS A 166 -21.75 22.41 4.35
C LYS A 166 -22.42 23.28 3.30
N ARG A 167 -21.61 23.94 2.48
CA ARG A 167 -22.09 24.64 1.28
C ARG A 167 -22.41 23.62 0.20
N ILE A 168 -23.67 23.56 -0.21
CA ILE A 168 -24.11 22.65 -1.25
C ILE A 168 -23.76 23.20 -2.64
N LEU A 169 -23.78 22.33 -3.63
CA LEU A 169 -23.69 22.68 -5.05
C LEU A 169 -25.03 22.41 -5.68
N VAL A 170 -25.58 23.37 -6.41
CA VAL A 170 -26.84 23.19 -7.14
C VAL A 170 -26.56 23.20 -8.65
N ASP A 171 -27.14 22.25 -9.37
CA ASP A 171 -27.06 22.17 -10.83
C ASP A 171 -28.39 21.67 -11.41
N VAL A 172 -28.56 21.78 -12.71
CA VAL A 172 -29.67 21.13 -13.42
C VAL A 172 -29.38 19.64 -13.62
N GLU A 173 -30.42 18.81 -13.81
CA GLU A 173 -30.23 17.40 -14.14
C GLU A 173 -29.65 17.22 -15.55
N ARG A 174 -28.32 17.09 -15.65
CA ARG A 174 -27.63 17.01 -16.95
C ARG A 174 -27.74 15.66 -17.66
N ALA A 175 -28.03 14.57 -16.94
CA ALA A 175 -28.01 13.21 -17.49
C ALA A 175 -28.98 12.98 -18.64
N ARG A 176 -30.16 13.61 -18.59
CA ARG A 176 -31.20 13.51 -19.61
C ARG A 176 -31.38 14.78 -20.44
N THR A 177 -30.81 15.92 -20.01
CA THR A 177 -30.97 17.22 -20.69
C THR A 177 -29.80 17.60 -21.59
N VAL A 178 -28.55 17.26 -21.23
CA VAL A 178 -27.36 17.72 -21.95
C VAL A 178 -26.83 16.61 -22.86
N PRO A 179 -26.76 16.81 -24.19
CA PRO A 179 -26.21 15.81 -25.10
C PRO A 179 -24.72 15.57 -24.80
N GLY A 180 -24.29 14.31 -24.83
CA GLY A 180 -22.91 13.92 -24.54
C GLY A 180 -22.51 14.00 -23.07
N TRP A 181 -23.44 14.29 -22.15
CA TRP A 181 -23.12 14.31 -20.73
C TRP A 181 -22.81 12.92 -20.19
N LEU A 182 -21.62 12.76 -19.61
CA LEU A 182 -21.20 11.57 -18.91
C LEU A 182 -21.02 11.85 -17.42
N PRO A 183 -21.45 10.95 -16.52
CA PRO A 183 -21.17 11.05 -15.09
C PRO A 183 -19.68 10.82 -14.80
N ARG A 184 -19.23 11.29 -13.64
CA ARG A 184 -17.81 11.20 -13.22
C ARG A 184 -17.23 9.78 -13.21
N ARG A 185 -18.04 8.77 -12.94
CA ARG A 185 -17.62 7.35 -12.96
C ARG A 185 -17.20 6.86 -14.35
N LEU A 186 -17.62 7.56 -15.41
CA LEU A 186 -17.35 7.26 -16.81
C LEU A 186 -16.35 8.25 -17.43
N GLY A 187 -15.58 8.97 -16.61
CA GLY A 187 -14.57 9.93 -17.09
C GLY A 187 -15.11 11.32 -17.42
N GLY A 188 -16.42 11.57 -17.30
CA GLY A 188 -17.00 12.90 -17.44
C GLY A 188 -17.17 13.65 -16.10
N GLY A 189 -18.31 14.30 -15.95
CA GLY A 189 -18.71 15.04 -14.76
C GLY A 189 -18.10 16.44 -14.69
N ARG A 190 -18.85 17.37 -14.07
CA ARG A 190 -18.45 18.78 -13.97
C ARG A 190 -17.57 19.01 -12.74
N GLY A 191 -16.47 19.74 -12.93
CA GLY A 191 -15.53 20.12 -11.88
C GLY A 191 -14.44 19.08 -11.61
N PRO A 192 -13.36 19.44 -10.90
CA PRO A 192 -12.20 18.58 -10.70
C PRO A 192 -12.55 17.31 -9.90
N PRO A 193 -11.85 16.19 -10.13
CA PRO A 193 -12.02 14.98 -9.33
C PRO A 193 -11.74 15.26 -7.85
N ARG A 194 -12.54 14.66 -6.96
CA ARG A 194 -12.29 14.76 -5.51
C ARG A 194 -10.91 14.16 -5.22
N GLY A 195 -10.02 14.95 -4.63
CA GLY A 195 -8.67 14.51 -4.25
C GLY A 195 -7.65 14.48 -5.40
N ALA A 196 -8.00 14.91 -6.62
CA ALA A 196 -7.00 15.12 -7.66
C ALA A 196 -6.22 16.42 -7.37
N GLY A 197 -4.96 16.28 -6.98
CA GLY A 197 -4.03 17.41 -6.98
C GLY A 197 -3.92 18.00 -8.39
N LYS A 198 -3.62 19.30 -8.48
CA LYS A 198 -3.60 20.11 -9.73
C LYS A 198 -2.70 19.55 -10.87
N ASN A 199 -1.90 18.51 -10.63
CA ASN A 199 -0.81 18.04 -11.49
C ASN A 199 -0.93 16.58 -11.96
N GLN A 200 -2.13 15.98 -11.98
CA GLN A 200 -2.33 14.69 -12.65
C GLN A 200 -2.59 14.89 -14.15
N PRO A 201 -1.85 14.20 -15.04
CA PRO A 201 -2.12 14.26 -16.46
C PRO A 201 -3.52 13.69 -16.72
N ASP A 202 -4.28 14.39 -17.57
CA ASP A 202 -5.58 13.92 -18.01
C ASP A 202 -5.45 12.56 -18.73
N LEU A 203 -6.49 11.73 -18.64
CA LEU A 203 -6.56 10.43 -19.32
C LEU A 203 -6.29 10.57 -20.81
N SER A 204 -6.79 11.64 -21.44
CA SER A 204 -6.53 11.99 -22.84
C SER A 204 -5.03 12.12 -23.15
N THR A 205 -4.28 12.78 -22.26
CA THR A 205 -2.82 12.99 -22.38
C THR A 205 -2.07 11.69 -22.21
N LEU A 206 -2.51 10.83 -21.29
CA LEU A 206 -1.92 9.51 -21.09
C LEU A 206 -2.15 8.58 -22.30
N VAL A 207 -3.32 8.66 -22.93
CA VAL A 207 -3.65 7.91 -24.16
C VAL A 207 -2.82 8.38 -25.35
N ALA A 208 -2.66 9.70 -25.52
CA ALA A 208 -1.80 10.25 -26.58
C ALA A 208 -0.35 9.76 -26.46
N GLN A 209 0.20 9.71 -25.23
CA GLN A 209 1.53 9.18 -24.96
C GLN A 209 1.68 7.69 -25.28
N ILE A 210 0.58 6.92 -25.23
CA ILE A 210 0.56 5.49 -25.58
C ILE A 210 0.59 5.28 -27.09
N ASN A 211 -0.13 6.12 -27.84
CA ASN A 211 -0.31 5.97 -29.28
C ASN A 211 0.86 6.55 -30.09
N ASN A 212 1.62 7.50 -29.51
CA ASN A 212 2.77 8.08 -30.18
C ASN A 212 3.99 8.19 -29.24
N PRO A 213 4.77 7.10 -29.07
CA PRO A 213 5.92 7.08 -28.16
C PRO A 213 7.10 7.95 -28.65
N ASN A 214 7.12 8.33 -29.93
CA ASN A 214 8.23 9.06 -30.57
C ASN A 214 8.01 10.57 -30.68
N ASN A 215 6.82 11.10 -30.35
CA ASN A 215 6.57 12.54 -30.40
C ASN A 215 6.95 13.23 -29.07
N ASN A 216 8.26 13.32 -28.82
CA ASN A 216 8.82 14.09 -27.72
C ASN A 216 9.09 15.52 -28.17
N ASN A 217 8.04 16.34 -28.20
CA ASN A 217 8.18 17.79 -28.07
C ASN A 217 7.20 18.29 -26.99
N ASN A 218 7.66 18.21 -25.74
CA ASN A 218 7.24 19.06 -24.62
C ASN A 218 8.35 19.01 -23.56
N ASN A 219 9.41 19.74 -23.89
CA ASN A 219 10.79 19.52 -23.50
C ASN A 219 11.16 19.92 -22.05
N ASN A 220 10.26 19.96 -21.06
CA ASN A 220 10.67 20.40 -19.70
C ASN A 220 9.91 19.86 -18.45
N ASN A 221 8.76 19.18 -18.55
CA ASN A 221 7.97 18.88 -17.34
C ASN A 221 8.12 17.47 -16.75
N ASN A 222 8.64 16.48 -17.49
CA ASN A 222 8.81 15.11 -16.96
C ASN A 222 10.18 14.82 -16.33
N ILE A 223 11.22 15.58 -16.69
CA ILE A 223 12.58 15.41 -16.13
C ILE A 223 12.62 15.75 -14.63
N ASN A 224 11.80 16.70 -14.16
CA ASN A 224 11.71 17.06 -12.74
C ASN A 224 10.92 16.05 -11.89
N LYS A 225 9.96 15.32 -12.49
CA LYS A 225 9.09 14.37 -11.77
C LYS A 225 9.76 13.01 -11.51
N ASP A 226 10.65 12.59 -12.40
CA ASP A 226 11.51 11.41 -12.18
C ASP A 226 12.63 11.71 -11.17
N LYS A 227 13.19 12.93 -11.15
CA LYS A 227 14.16 13.35 -10.12
C LYS A 227 13.57 13.41 -8.70
N GLU A 228 12.33 13.88 -8.54
CA GLU A 228 11.67 13.92 -7.23
C GLU A 228 11.35 12.53 -6.67
N ARG A 229 10.92 11.61 -7.53
CA ARG A 229 10.54 10.25 -7.12
C ARG A 229 11.74 9.38 -6.75
N ASP A 230 12.88 9.63 -7.38
CA ASP A 230 14.13 8.96 -7.02
C ASP A 230 14.70 9.50 -5.70
N LYS A 231 14.62 10.81 -5.44
CA LYS A 231 14.97 11.41 -4.13
C LYS A 231 14.07 10.94 -2.99
N GLU A 232 12.80 10.67 -3.25
CA GLU A 232 11.84 10.22 -2.23
C GLU A 232 12.09 8.76 -1.83
N LYS A 233 12.43 7.90 -2.80
CA LYS A 233 12.82 6.50 -2.53
C LYS A 233 14.16 6.37 -1.81
N ASP A 234 15.10 7.26 -2.09
CA ASP A 234 16.37 7.27 -1.40
C ASP A 234 16.20 7.69 0.08
N ARG A 235 15.34 8.67 0.36
CA ARG A 235 14.95 9.07 1.75
C ARG A 235 14.20 7.97 2.51
N GLU A 236 13.40 7.15 1.83
CA GLU A 236 12.71 6.01 2.47
C GLU A 236 13.69 4.88 2.82
N ARG A 237 14.66 4.61 1.94
CA ARG A 237 15.73 3.62 2.20
C ARG A 237 16.69 4.07 3.31
N GLU A 238 16.93 5.37 3.45
CA GLU A 238 17.71 5.91 4.58
C GLU A 238 16.97 5.76 5.92
N LYS A 239 15.69 6.13 5.96
CA LYS A 239 14.84 5.99 7.16
C LYS A 239 14.68 4.53 7.61
N GLU A 240 14.67 3.58 6.69
CA GLU A 240 14.57 2.16 7.02
C GLU A 240 15.89 1.64 7.61
N ARG A 241 17.04 2.08 7.07
CA ARG A 241 18.37 1.74 7.59
C ARG A 241 18.66 2.34 8.96
N ASP A 242 18.19 3.55 9.25
CA ASP A 242 18.36 4.17 10.58
C ASP A 242 17.48 3.49 11.64
N ARG A 243 16.29 3.02 11.26
CA ARG A 243 15.43 2.22 12.16
C ARG A 243 16.02 0.86 12.49
N ASP A 244 16.66 0.19 11.54
CA ASP A 244 17.33 -1.08 11.82
C ASP A 244 18.60 -0.89 12.66
N ARG A 245 19.35 0.21 12.47
CA ARG A 245 20.45 0.58 13.36
C ARG A 245 19.99 0.87 14.80
N ASP A 246 18.85 1.52 14.98
CA ASP A 246 18.31 1.79 16.32
C ASP A 246 17.80 0.51 17.00
N ARG A 247 17.21 -0.43 16.24
CA ARG A 247 16.88 -1.77 16.74
C ARG A 247 18.10 -2.58 17.17
N ASP A 248 19.18 -2.52 16.40
CA ASP A 248 20.40 -3.26 16.76
C ASP A 248 21.12 -2.60 17.95
N ARG A 249 21.09 -1.27 18.09
CA ARG A 249 21.55 -0.58 19.31
C ARG A 249 20.69 -0.91 20.53
N GLU A 250 19.38 -1.08 20.37
CA GLU A 250 18.50 -1.54 21.46
C GLU A 250 18.81 -2.99 21.86
N ARG A 251 19.04 -3.88 20.88
CA ARG A 251 19.47 -5.27 21.14
C ARG A 251 20.83 -5.36 21.80
N GLU A 252 21.76 -4.47 21.47
CA GLU A 252 23.05 -4.40 22.15
C GLU A 252 22.91 -3.88 23.59
N ARG A 253 22.09 -2.84 23.82
CA ARG A 253 21.77 -2.35 25.18
C ARG A 253 21.04 -3.39 26.04
N GLU A 254 20.20 -4.24 25.44
CA GLU A 254 19.57 -5.37 26.12
C GLU A 254 20.60 -6.47 26.47
N ARG A 255 21.48 -6.83 25.52
CA ARG A 255 22.57 -7.80 25.77
C ARG A 255 23.56 -7.34 26.83
N ASP A 256 23.83 -6.04 26.93
CA ASP A 256 24.71 -5.49 27.97
C ASP A 256 24.01 -5.45 29.34
N ARG A 257 22.70 -5.15 29.40
CA ARG A 257 21.90 -5.26 30.62
C ARG A 257 21.80 -6.71 31.13
N ASP A 258 21.67 -7.68 30.24
CA ASP A 258 21.65 -9.10 30.60
C ASP A 258 23.02 -9.57 31.11
N ARG A 259 24.12 -9.11 30.51
CA ARG A 259 25.49 -9.40 31.00
C ARG A 259 25.79 -8.79 32.37
N ASP A 260 25.30 -7.58 32.65
CA ASP A 260 25.48 -6.96 33.97
C ASP A 260 24.62 -7.67 35.03
N ARG A 261 23.44 -8.19 34.64
CA ARG A 261 22.57 -8.99 35.51
C ARG A 261 23.18 -10.34 35.87
N ASP A 262 23.84 -11.00 34.91
CA ASP A 262 24.55 -12.27 35.15
C ASP A 262 25.83 -12.07 35.97
N ARG A 263 26.56 -10.95 35.77
CA ARG A 263 27.75 -10.64 36.60
C ARG A 263 27.44 -10.34 38.06
N HIS A 264 26.24 -9.84 38.36
CA HIS A 264 25.80 -9.63 39.74
C HIS A 264 25.35 -10.91 40.44
N ARG A 265 25.10 -12.00 39.68
CA ARG A 265 24.65 -13.29 40.26
C ARG A 265 25.81 -14.17 40.73
N ASP A 266 26.99 -14.01 40.12
CA ASP A 266 28.14 -14.89 40.36
C ASP A 266 29.13 -14.40 41.42
N ARG A 267 28.87 -13.28 42.13
CA ARG A 267 29.83 -12.74 43.13
C ARG A 267 29.43 -12.81 44.60
N ASP A 268 28.21 -13.20 44.94
CA ASP A 268 27.77 -13.25 46.36
C ASP A 268 27.70 -14.67 46.95
N ARG A 269 28.68 -15.53 46.66
CA ARG A 269 29.01 -16.67 47.55
C ARG A 269 30.42 -17.19 47.34
N GLY A 270 31.31 -16.81 48.28
CA GLY A 270 32.41 -17.67 48.71
C GLY A 270 33.83 -17.26 48.30
N GLY A 271 34.44 -16.40 49.13
CA GLY A 271 35.60 -16.80 49.93
C GLY A 271 36.93 -17.09 49.23
N ASP A 272 37.84 -16.12 49.40
CA ASP A 272 39.24 -16.30 49.85
C ASP A 272 40.18 -17.18 48.99
N ARG A 273 41.06 -16.53 48.21
CA ARG A 273 42.52 -16.48 48.47
C ARG A 273 43.30 -16.07 47.21
N GLY A 274 44.10 -15.02 47.37
CA GLY A 274 45.51 -15.10 47.04
C GLY A 274 45.95 -15.01 45.58
N ASP A 275 46.53 -13.85 45.30
CA ASP A 275 47.88 -13.74 44.72
C ASP A 275 48.05 -13.71 43.18
N ARG A 276 48.43 -12.50 42.74
CA ARG A 276 49.62 -12.20 41.93
C ARG A 276 49.67 -12.57 40.43
N ARG A 277 49.97 -11.48 39.70
CA ARG A 277 51.04 -11.31 38.69
C ARG A 277 50.63 -11.37 37.21
N ARG A 278 50.72 -10.16 36.62
CA ARG A 278 51.59 -9.79 35.48
C ARG A 278 51.50 -10.64 34.21
N ARG A 279 51.03 -10.01 33.12
CA ARG A 279 51.79 -9.73 31.87
C ARG A 279 50.84 -9.14 30.84
N SER A 280 50.85 -7.83 30.62
CA SER A 280 51.64 -7.14 29.57
C SER A 280 51.57 -7.77 28.17
N ARG A 281 50.96 -7.03 27.24
CA ARG A 281 51.45 -6.67 25.89
C ARG A 281 50.24 -6.29 25.02
N SER A 282 49.97 -5.02 24.75
CA SER A 282 50.68 -4.05 23.89
C SER A 282 50.24 -4.08 22.42
N ARG A 283 50.03 -2.85 21.89
CA ARG A 283 49.99 -2.43 20.47
C ARG A 283 48.67 -2.72 19.74
N SER A 284 48.07 -1.83 18.95
CA SER A 284 48.48 -0.54 18.32
C SER A 284 47.21 0.10 17.70
N ARG A 285 47.01 1.43 17.74
CA ARG A 285 47.16 2.39 16.60
C ARG A 285 46.83 1.73 15.23
N GLU A 286 45.88 2.19 14.40
CA GLU A 286 45.76 3.54 13.82
C GLU A 286 44.46 3.72 12.97
N LYS A 287 44.01 4.98 12.87
CA LYS A 287 43.35 5.71 11.74
C LYS A 287 42.35 4.97 10.82
N ARG A 288 41.06 5.34 10.79
CA ARG A 288 40.46 6.44 9.97
C ARG A 288 41.09 6.64 8.58
N ARG A 289 40.38 6.22 7.53
CA ARG A 289 39.93 7.06 6.40
C ARG A 289 39.04 6.28 5.43
N ASP A 290 38.17 7.04 4.80
CA ASP A 290 37.22 6.70 3.74
C ASP A 290 37.80 5.76 2.67
N ASP A 291 36.98 4.86 2.14
CA ASP A 291 36.69 4.88 0.71
C ASP A 291 35.52 3.98 0.30
N ARG A 292 34.99 4.36 -0.85
CA ARG A 292 33.75 3.96 -1.50
C ARG A 292 33.79 2.54 -2.06
N ASP A 293 32.57 2.09 -2.37
CA ASP A 293 32.19 1.24 -3.50
C ASP A 293 32.17 -0.30 -3.40
N ARG A 294 30.95 -0.77 -3.71
CA ARG A 294 30.59 -1.94 -4.52
C ARG A 294 30.70 -3.36 -3.93
N ASP A 295 29.52 -3.81 -3.50
CA ASP A 295 28.80 -4.96 -4.07
C ASP A 295 29.55 -5.79 -5.13
N ARG A 296 29.59 -7.12 -4.90
CA ARG A 296 28.86 -8.07 -5.75
C ARG A 296 28.79 -9.47 -5.13
N ARG A 297 27.53 -9.90 -4.90
CA ARG A 297 26.98 -11.26 -5.06
C ARG A 297 27.48 -12.29 -4.04
N ARG A 298 26.62 -12.96 -3.28
CA ARG A 298 25.39 -13.66 -3.66
C ARG A 298 24.37 -13.63 -2.53
#